data_AF-A0A357I8A8-F1
#
_entry.id   AF-A0A357I8A8-F1
#
_cell.length_a   1.000
_cell.length_b   1.000
_cell.length_c   1.000
_cell.angle_alpha   90.00
_cell.angle_beta   90.00
_cell.angle_gamma   90.00
#
_symmetry.space_group_name_H-M   'P 1'
#
loop_
_entity.id
_entity.type
_entity.pdbx_description
1 polymer ?
#
loop_
_entity_poly.entity_id
_entity_poly.type
_entity_poly.pdbx_seq_one_letter_code
_entity_poly.pdbx_strand_id
1 'polypeptide(L)'
;MTTEPAWLCALREACDRTSQAAVGRQIGYSATVVNQVLKGKYTGDLARVESAINGALLGVTLDCPVLGDLNLHKCLEIQMQPFAATNPLRVKLFKACKRCPHNRTGSES
;
A
#
# COMPACT_ATOMS: atom_id res chain seq x y z
N MET A 1 23.00 -18.79 6.70
CA MET A 1 21.98 -18.34 5.73
C MET A 1 21.08 -17.37 6.45
N THR A 2 21.34 -16.06 6.34
CA THR A 2 20.48 -15.03 6.92
C THR A 2 19.26 -14.90 6.06
N THR A 3 18.14 -15.44 6.53
CA THR A 3 16.82 -15.27 5.93
C THR A 3 16.43 -13.80 6.04
N GLU A 4 16.73 -13.00 5.02
CA GLU A 4 16.30 -11.60 4.96
C GLU A 4 14.76 -11.58 4.85
N PRO A 5 14.04 -10.76 5.63
CA PRO A 5 12.59 -10.67 5.55
C PRO A 5 12.11 -10.33 4.14
N ALA A 6 11.01 -10.93 3.69
CA ALA A 6 10.48 -10.74 2.34
C ALA A 6 10.22 -9.25 2.00
N TRP A 7 9.80 -8.46 2.99
CA TRP A 7 9.60 -7.02 2.82
C TRP A 7 10.90 -6.23 2.60
N LEU A 8 12.02 -6.66 3.19
CA LEU A 8 13.34 -6.08 2.94
C LEU A 8 13.83 -6.41 1.53
N CYS A 9 13.58 -7.65 1.07
CA CYS A 9 13.89 -8.08 -0.28
C CYS A 9 13.13 -7.23 -1.31
N ALA A 10 11.82 -7.08 -1.15
CA ALA A 10 10.98 -6.25 -2.02
C ALA A 10 11.38 -4.76 -1.99
N LEU A 11 11.76 -4.23 -0.82
CA LEU A 11 12.26 -2.86 -0.70
C LEU A 11 13.55 -2.67 -1.51
N ARG A 12 14.45 -3.64 -1.44
CA ARG A 12 15.75 -3.62 -2.15
C ARG A 12 15.54 -3.70 -3.66
N GLU A 13 14.71 -4.63 -4.13
CA GLU A 13 14.33 -4.74 -5.54
C GLU A 13 13.64 -3.47 -6.08
N ALA A 14 12.73 -2.88 -5.31
CA ALA A 14 12.06 -1.64 -5.70
C ALA A 14 13.04 -0.45 -5.81
N CYS A 15 14.01 -0.38 -4.89
CA CYS A 15 15.07 0.62 -4.94
C CYS A 15 15.98 0.43 -6.15
N ASP A 16 16.31 -0.82 -6.50
CA ASP A 16 17.13 -1.17 -7.67
C ASP A 16 16.41 -0.87 -9.00
N ARG A 17 15.09 -1.08 -9.08
CA ARG A 17 14.30 -0.74 -10.27
C ARG A 17 14.07 0.76 -10.44
N THR A 18 14.07 1.52 -9.34
CA THR A 18 13.78 2.96 -9.37
C THR A 18 14.87 3.74 -8.63
N SER A 19 14.60 4.19 -7.40
CA SER A 19 15.56 4.83 -6.50
C SER A 19 14.97 4.90 -5.10
N GLN A 20 15.83 5.03 -4.07
CA GLN A 20 15.41 5.17 -2.67
C GLN A 20 14.49 6.39 -2.45
N ALA A 21 14.66 7.46 -3.24
CA ALA A 21 13.80 8.64 -3.17
C ALA A 21 12.41 8.40 -3.77
N ALA A 22 12.32 7.66 -4.88
CA ALA A 22 11.05 7.27 -5.48
C ALA A 22 10.29 6.30 -4.57
N VAL A 23 10.98 5.27 -4.07
CA VAL A 23 10.42 4.30 -3.13
C VAL A 23 9.97 4.97 -1.85
N GLY A 24 10.78 5.86 -1.28
CA GLY A 24 10.41 6.66 -0.11
C GLY A 24 9.10 7.41 -0.33
N ARG A 25 8.97 8.15 -1.43
CA ARG A 25 7.71 8.83 -1.79
C ARG A 25 6.53 7.86 -1.90
N GLN A 26 6.75 6.65 -2.40
CA GLN A 26 5.73 5.62 -2.57
C GLN A 26 5.25 5.01 -1.23
N ILE A 27 6.14 4.83 -0.25
CA ILE A 27 5.79 4.34 1.09
C ILE A 27 5.46 5.47 2.10
N GLY A 28 5.54 6.74 1.69
CA GLY A 28 5.30 7.89 2.57
C GLY A 28 6.46 8.22 3.52
N TYR A 29 7.68 7.77 3.22
CA TYR A 29 8.88 8.02 4.02
C TYR A 29 9.97 8.76 3.21
N SER A 30 10.95 9.34 3.90
CA SER A 30 12.08 9.97 3.23
C SER A 30 13.09 8.91 2.74
N ALA A 31 13.85 9.26 1.69
CA ALA A 31 14.92 8.41 1.16
C ALA A 31 15.95 8.01 2.25
N THR A 32 16.19 8.92 3.21
CA THR A 32 17.08 8.67 4.35
C THR A 32 16.56 7.55 5.25
N VAL A 33 15.24 7.51 5.51
CA VAL A 33 14.62 6.43 6.29
C VAL A 33 14.77 5.10 5.56
N VAL A 34 14.49 5.07 4.26
CA VAL A 34 14.68 3.87 3.42
C VAL A 34 16.13 3.36 3.50
N ASN A 35 17.12 4.26 3.42
CA ASN A 35 18.54 3.89 3.53
C ASN A 35 18.89 3.32 4.92
N GLN A 36 18.38 3.92 5.99
CA GLN A 36 18.60 3.45 7.36
C GLN A 36 17.97 2.07 7.59
N VAL A 37 16.79 1.83 7.03
CA VAL A 37 16.07 0.55 7.12
C VAL A 37 16.84 -0.54 6.36
N LEU A 38 17.29 -0.28 5.13
CA LEU A 38 18.11 -1.21 4.34
C LEU A 38 19.45 -1.57 5.00
N LYS A 39 19.99 -0.67 5.82
CA LYS A 39 21.22 -0.87 6.61
C LYS A 39 20.96 -1.48 7.99
N GLY A 40 19.70 -1.72 8.38
CA GLY A 40 19.34 -2.21 9.71
C GLY A 40 19.66 -1.23 10.84
N LYS A 41 19.82 0.06 10.54
CA LYS A 41 20.16 1.12 11.51
C LYS A 41 18.96 1.98 11.92
N TYR A 42 17.80 1.74 11.33
CA TYR A 42 16.59 2.46 11.68
C TYR A 42 16.09 2.01 13.05
N THR A 43 16.17 2.89 14.05
CA THR A 43 15.71 2.64 15.42
C THR A 43 14.27 3.07 15.65
N GLY A 44 13.56 3.49 14.60
CA GLY A 44 12.15 3.84 14.66
C GLY A 44 11.24 2.61 14.58
N ASP A 45 9.99 2.88 14.22
CA ASP A 45 8.93 1.87 14.23
C ASP A 45 8.96 1.01 12.96
N LEU A 46 9.80 -0.04 12.99
CA LEU A 46 10.00 -0.97 11.86
C LEU A 46 8.70 -1.65 11.42
N ALA A 47 7.78 -1.95 12.34
CA ALA A 47 6.49 -2.55 12.01
C ALA A 47 5.62 -1.62 11.13
N ARG A 48 5.72 -0.32 11.35
CA ARG A 48 5.04 0.70 10.54
C ARG A 48 5.64 0.82 9.15
N VAL A 49 6.97 0.77 9.06
CA VAL A 49 7.70 0.75 7.79
C VAL A 49 7.38 -0.51 7.00
N GLU A 50 7.41 -1.67 7.65
CA GLU A 50 7.02 -2.95 7.06
C GLU A 50 5.58 -2.91 6.54
N SER A 51 4.63 -2.38 7.31
CA SER A 51 3.24 -2.22 6.87
C SER A 51 3.11 -1.30 5.65
N ALA A 52 3.88 -0.20 5.62
CA ALA A 52 3.90 0.72 4.49
C ALA A 52 4.50 0.07 3.24
N ILE A 53 5.60 -0.68 3.39
CA ILE A 53 6.25 -1.43 2.32
C ILE A 53 5.33 -2.54 1.81
N ASN A 54 4.68 -3.28 2.69
CA ASN A 54 3.71 -4.30 2.30
C ASN A 54 2.54 -3.70 1.51
N GLY A 55 2.03 -2.55 1.95
CA GLY A 55 0.94 -1.84 1.26
C GLY A 55 1.32 -1.20 -0.07
N ALA A 56 2.56 -0.73 -0.21
CA ALA A 56 2.99 0.08 -1.35
C ALA A 56 3.91 -0.64 -2.35
N LEU A 57 4.71 -1.62 -1.90
CA LEU A 57 5.69 -2.35 -2.71
C LEU A 57 5.32 -3.81 -2.93
N LEU A 58 4.93 -4.55 -1.89
CA LEU A 58 4.47 -5.93 -2.09
C LEU A 58 3.09 -6.00 -2.73
N GLY A 59 2.34 -4.89 -2.71
CA GLY A 59 1.05 -4.79 -3.38
C GLY A 59 0.19 -5.97 -3.03
N VAL A 60 -0.28 -6.05 -1.78
CA VAL A 60 -1.33 -7.00 -1.41
C VAL A 60 -2.44 -6.83 -2.45
N THR A 61 -2.50 -7.76 -3.40
CA THR A 61 -3.53 -7.77 -4.40
C THR A 61 -4.73 -8.41 -3.75
N LEU A 62 -5.83 -7.69 -3.80
CA LEU A 62 -7.11 -8.15 -3.33
C LEU A 62 -7.99 -8.37 -4.55
N ASP A 63 -8.81 -9.41 -4.48
CA ASP A 63 -9.83 -9.63 -5.49
C ASP A 63 -10.97 -8.64 -5.24
N CYS A 64 -11.10 -7.64 -6.10
CA CYS A 64 -12.18 -6.69 -6.06
C CYS A 64 -13.34 -7.23 -6.92
N PRO A 65 -14.55 -7.41 -6.37
CA PRO A 65 -15.69 -7.96 -7.12
C PRO A 65 -16.16 -7.06 -8.30
N VAL A 66 -15.62 -5.84 -8.44
CA VAL A 66 -15.94 -4.90 -9.53
C VAL A 66 -14.77 -4.71 -10.50
N LEU A 67 -13.52 -4.74 -10.02
CA LEU A 67 -12.32 -4.45 -10.82
C LEU A 67 -11.42 -5.69 -11.05
N GLY A 68 -11.71 -6.82 -10.42
CA GLY A 68 -10.84 -7.99 -10.38
C GLY A 68 -9.63 -7.78 -9.46
N ASP A 69 -8.50 -8.39 -9.80
CA ASP A 69 -7.23 -8.23 -9.10
C ASP A 69 -6.84 -6.75 -8.99
N LEU A 70 -6.82 -6.25 -7.76
CA LEU A 70 -6.59 -4.84 -7.46
C LEU A 70 -5.58 -4.70 -6.34
N ASN A 71 -4.58 -3.84 -6.52
CA ASN A 71 -3.64 -3.52 -5.45
C ASN A 71 -4.33 -2.80 -4.29
N LEU A 72 -3.97 -3.13 -3.05
CA LEU A 72 -4.47 -2.48 -1.83
C LEU A 72 -4.37 -0.96 -1.87
N HIS A 73 -3.26 -0.43 -2.38
CA HIS A 73 -3.10 1.01 -2.59
C HIS A 73 -4.20 1.59 -3.48
N LYS A 74 -4.50 0.93 -4.60
CA LYS A 74 -5.54 1.35 -5.55
C LYS A 74 -6.94 1.22 -4.94
N CYS A 75 -7.17 0.18 -4.12
CA CYS A 75 -8.40 0.03 -3.36
C CYS A 75 -8.61 1.18 -2.37
N LEU A 76 -7.58 1.57 -1.61
CA LEU A 76 -7.64 2.69 -0.67
C LEU A 76 -7.84 4.03 -1.36
N GLU A 77 -7.17 4.27 -2.49
CA GLU A 77 -7.36 5.46 -3.33
C GLU A 77 -8.83 5.58 -3.78
N ILE A 78 -9.44 4.46 -4.19
CA ILE A 78 -10.87 4.40 -4.58
C ILE A 78 -11.80 4.61 -3.38
N GLN A 79 -11.43 4.15 -2.18
CA GLN A 79 -12.22 4.36 -0.96
C GLN A 79 -12.18 5.80 -0.45
N MET A 80 -11.06 6.51 -0.61
CA MET A 80 -10.90 7.93 -0.22
C MET A 80 -11.61 8.90 -1.19
N GLN A 81 -11.97 8.40 -2.35
CA GLN A 81 -12.54 9.16 -3.45
C GLN A 81 -14.04 9.42 -3.20
N PRO A 82 -14.54 10.68 -3.24
CA PRO A 82 -15.91 11.01 -2.83
C PRO A 82 -16.96 10.34 -3.72
N PHE A 83 -18.14 10.04 -3.17
CA PHE A 83 -19.21 9.43 -3.95
C PHE A 83 -19.67 10.36 -5.08
N ALA A 84 -19.73 9.84 -6.31
CA ALA A 84 -20.23 10.56 -7.47
C ALA A 84 -21.26 9.71 -8.22
N ALA A 85 -22.51 10.17 -8.25
CA ALA A 85 -23.63 9.49 -8.89
C ALA A 85 -23.58 9.55 -10.43
N THR A 86 -22.82 10.48 -11.00
CA THR A 86 -22.66 10.69 -12.45
C THR A 86 -21.85 9.60 -13.15
N ASN A 87 -21.14 8.73 -12.41
CA ASN A 87 -20.37 7.64 -12.99
C ASN A 87 -20.90 6.27 -12.51
N PRO A 88 -21.50 5.46 -13.41
CA PRO A 88 -22.07 4.15 -13.04
C PRO A 88 -21.02 3.19 -12.47
N LEU A 89 -19.75 3.31 -12.88
CA LEU A 89 -18.66 2.52 -12.31
C LEU A 89 -18.42 2.89 -10.83
N ARG A 90 -18.46 4.18 -10.49
CA ARG A 90 -18.31 4.64 -9.10
C ARG A 90 -19.50 4.23 -8.23
N VAL A 91 -20.71 4.22 -8.78
CA VAL A 91 -21.90 3.71 -8.07
C VAL A 91 -21.76 2.21 -7.77
N LYS A 92 -21.25 1.41 -8.72
CA LYS A 92 -20.97 -0.02 -8.50
C LYS A 92 -19.87 -0.22 -7.46
N LEU A 93 -18.76 0.50 -7.57
CA LEU A 93 -17.66 0.45 -6.61
C LEU A 93 -18.12 0.82 -5.20
N PHE A 94 -18.89 1.89 -5.04
CA PHE A 94 -19.39 2.31 -3.73
C PHE A 94 -20.31 1.26 -3.09
N LYS A 95 -21.21 0.64 -3.87
CA LYS A 95 -22.08 -0.45 -3.38
C LYS A 95 -21.28 -1.71 -3.02
N ALA A 96 -20.27 -2.06 -3.81
CA ALA A 96 -19.41 -3.22 -3.56
C ALA A 96 -18.49 -2.99 -2.35
N CYS A 97 -17.85 -1.82 -2.26
CA CYS A 97 -17.03 -1.43 -1.11
C CYS A 97 -17.83 -1.45 0.19
N LYS A 98 -19.10 -1.02 0.21
CA LYS A 98 -19.96 -1.15 1.41
C LYS A 98 -20.12 -2.59 1.93
N ARG A 99 -19.93 -3.60 1.08
CA ARG A 99 -20.03 -5.02 1.43
C ARG A 99 -18.66 -5.71 1.48
N CYS A 100 -17.58 -4.97 1.22
CA CYS A 100 -16.24 -5.51 1.14
C CYS A 100 -15.62 -5.62 2.54
N PRO A 101 -15.01 -6.77 2.90
CA PRO A 101 -14.32 -6.93 4.18
C PRO A 101 -13.10 -6.01 4.34
N HIS A 102 -12.56 -5.48 3.23
CA HIS A 102 -11.42 -4.55 3.21
C HIS A 102 -11.84 -3.07 3.26
N ASN A 103 -13.12 -2.78 3.47
CA ASN A 103 -13.62 -1.41 3.54
C ASN A 103 -13.23 -0.74 4.86
N ARG A 104 -12.41 0.31 4.79
CA ARG A 104 -11.90 1.05 5.95
C ARG A 104 -12.63 2.37 6.21
N THR A 105 -13.42 2.86 5.27
CA THR A 105 -14.27 4.06 5.45
C THR A 105 -15.56 3.79 6.24
N GLY A 106 -15.73 2.58 6.79
CA GLY A 106 -16.89 2.18 7.60
C GLY A 106 -16.73 2.33 9.12
N SER A 107 -15.61 2.87 9.62
CA SER A 107 -15.42 3.13 11.05
C SER A 107 -15.55 4.62 11.36
N GLU A 108 -16.77 5.14 11.33
CA GLU A 108 -17.14 6.32 12.13
C GLU A 108 -18.05 5.84 13.26
N SER A 109 -17.63 6.10 14.49
CA SER A 109 -18.50 6.45 15.61
C SER A 109 -18.02 7.79 16.14
#